data_AF-A0A7R9JWD2-F1
#
_entry.id   AF-A0A7R9JWD2-F1
#
_cell.length_a   1.000
_cell.length_b   1.000
_cell.length_c   1.000
_cell.angle_alpha   90.00
_cell.angle_beta   90.00
_cell.angle_gamma   90.00
#
_symmetry.space_group_name_H-M   'P 1'
#
loop_
_entity.id
_entity.type
_entity.pdbx_description
1 polymer ?
#
loop_
_entity_poly.entity_id
_entity_poly.type
_entity_poly.pdbx_seq_one_letter_code
_entity_poly.pdbx_strand_id
1 'polypeptide(L)'
;MAEFNMWLPGEPDPANGPPPSTQGEVRTRNFPLHVLNDSHKSMSARARVIQDWNKDGGVLLIGYELYRQLSLKRSSKVKKSRRSRKPDETIEVEEDEKTKALLDEMHAALVKPGPDLVICDEGHRIKNSHASISQALKQIRSKRRVVLTGYPLQNNLLEYWCMVDFVRPNYLGTKTEFCNMFERPIQNGQCIDSTPQDIRLMRYRAHVLHSLLEGFVQR
;
A
#
# COMPACT_ATOMS: atom_id res chain seq x y z
N MET A 1 0.75 -8.07 32.40
CA MET A 1 -0.01 -8.17 31.13
C MET A 1 0.78 -7.45 30.06
N ALA A 2 0.81 -7.95 28.82
CA ALA A 2 1.44 -7.22 27.72
C ALA A 2 0.63 -5.94 27.43
N GLU A 3 1.29 -4.84 27.06
CA GLU A 3 0.65 -3.57 26.69
C GLU A 3 -0.45 -3.78 25.63
N PHE A 4 -0.22 -4.69 24.68
CA PHE A 4 -1.19 -5.15 23.68
C PHE A 4 -2.55 -5.54 24.28
N ASN A 5 -2.56 -6.19 25.45
CA ASN A 5 -3.81 -6.65 26.09
C ASN A 5 -4.65 -5.48 26.63
N MET A 6 -4.08 -4.29 26.79
CA MET A 6 -4.83 -3.08 27.17
C MET A 6 -5.60 -2.46 26.00
N TRP A 7 -5.26 -2.83 24.77
CA TRP A 7 -5.87 -2.32 23.54
C TRP A 7 -6.93 -3.27 22.97
N LEU A 8 -7.04 -4.49 23.50
CA LEU A 8 -8.08 -5.42 23.10
C LEU A 8 -9.41 -4.97 23.71
N PRO A 9 -10.50 -4.98 22.92
CA PRO A 9 -11.84 -4.81 23.49
C PRO A 9 -12.08 -5.89 24.55
N GLY A 10 -12.65 -5.52 25.69
CA GLY A 10 -13.09 -6.50 26.69
C GLY A 10 -14.07 -7.50 26.06
N GLU A 11 -13.97 -8.77 26.43
CA GLU A 11 -14.95 -9.76 25.98
C GLU A 11 -16.36 -9.31 26.40
N PRO A 12 -17.37 -9.42 25.51
CA PRO A 12 -18.73 -9.10 25.88
C PRO A 12 -19.20 -10.10 26.95
N ASP A 13 -19.39 -9.62 28.19
CA ASP A 13 -19.99 -10.40 29.25
C ASP A 13 -21.47 -10.67 28.87
N PRO A 14 -21.92 -11.95 28.80
CA PRO A 14 -23.29 -12.28 28.45
C PRO A 14 -24.32 -11.84 29.53
N ALA A 15 -23.89 -11.49 30.75
CA ALA A 15 -24.75 -11.10 31.85
C ALA A 15 -24.78 -9.58 32.12
N ASN A 16 -23.68 -8.88 31.83
CA ASN A 16 -23.59 -7.42 31.92
C ASN A 16 -23.08 -6.92 30.58
N GLY A 17 -23.79 -5.99 29.94
CA GLY A 17 -23.34 -5.38 28.68
C GLY A 17 -21.88 -4.87 28.73
N PRO A 18 -21.30 -4.49 27.58
CA PRO A 18 -19.87 -4.22 27.47
C PRO A 18 -19.35 -3.35 28.63
N PRO A 19 -18.22 -3.71 29.27
CA PRO A 19 -17.72 -2.96 30.41
C PRO A 19 -17.52 -1.50 30.00
N PRO A 20 -17.87 -0.53 30.86
CA PRO A 20 -17.64 0.88 30.56
C PRO A 20 -16.12 1.11 30.46
N SER A 21 -15.61 1.18 29.24
CA SER A 21 -14.21 1.55 28.99
C SER A 21 -14.02 3.00 29.45
N THR A 22 -13.10 3.21 30.39
CA THR A 22 -12.79 4.50 31.02
C THR A 22 -12.19 5.56 30.07
N GLN A 23 -12.23 5.37 28.75
CA GLN A 23 -11.80 6.35 27.75
C GLN A 23 -12.59 6.19 26.45
N GLY A 24 -13.76 6.84 26.36
CA GLY A 24 -14.57 6.84 25.14
C GLY A 24 -15.19 5.47 24.84
N GLU A 25 -16.39 5.49 24.28
CA GLU A 25 -17.09 4.26 23.91
C GLU A 25 -16.41 3.67 22.66
N VAL A 26 -15.46 2.73 22.84
CA VAL A 26 -14.81 2.04 21.72
C VAL A 26 -15.82 1.08 21.11
N ARG A 27 -16.53 1.55 20.09
CA ARG A 27 -17.49 0.72 19.35
C ARG A 27 -16.75 -0.25 18.44
N THR A 28 -16.68 -1.51 18.84
CA THR A 28 -16.16 -2.59 18.00
C THR A 28 -17.03 -2.78 16.77
N ARG A 29 -16.39 -3.07 15.64
CA ARG A 29 -17.07 -3.48 14.40
C ARG A 29 -16.44 -4.78 13.94
N ASN A 30 -17.28 -5.78 13.74
CA ASN A 30 -16.85 -7.05 13.16
C ASN A 30 -16.85 -6.92 11.64
N PHE A 31 -15.74 -7.25 11.03
CA PHE A 31 -15.60 -7.29 9.58
C PHE A 31 -15.26 -8.73 9.16
N PRO A 32 -15.91 -9.27 8.12
CA PRO A 32 -15.48 -10.52 7.50
C PRO A 32 -14.01 -10.42 7.08
N LEU A 33 -13.23 -11.47 7.36
CA LEU A 33 -11.82 -11.54 7.02
C LEU A 33 -11.62 -12.46 5.80
N HIS A 34 -11.11 -11.89 4.72
CA HIS A 34 -10.74 -12.61 3.50
C HIS A 34 -9.22 -12.67 3.44
N VAL A 35 -8.65 -13.88 3.44
CA VAL A 35 -7.19 -14.07 3.42
C VAL A 35 -6.76 -14.65 2.10
N LEU A 36 -5.99 -13.89 1.33
CA LEU A 36 -5.40 -14.32 0.08
C LEU A 36 -3.91 -14.63 0.27
N ASN A 37 -3.61 -15.93 0.35
CA ASN A 37 -2.26 -16.46 0.57
C ASN A 37 -1.95 -17.62 -0.40
N ASP A 38 -0.76 -18.23 -0.24
CA ASP A 38 -0.24 -19.27 -1.14
C ASP A 38 -1.01 -20.60 -1.11
N SER A 39 -1.98 -20.79 -0.19
CA SER A 39 -2.86 -21.96 -0.22
C SER A 39 -3.77 -21.94 -1.46
N HIS A 40 -4.05 -20.76 -2.00
CA HIS A 40 -4.86 -20.55 -3.20
C HIS A 40 -3.98 -20.74 -4.45
N LYS A 41 -3.80 -22.01 -4.86
CA LYS A 41 -2.89 -22.37 -5.97
C LYS A 41 -3.44 -22.00 -7.36
N SER A 42 -4.76 -22.02 -7.55
CA SER A 42 -5.38 -21.74 -8.85
C SER A 42 -5.84 -20.28 -8.96
N MET A 43 -5.83 -19.75 -10.19
CA MET A 43 -6.35 -18.40 -10.46
C MET A 43 -7.82 -18.26 -10.11
N SER A 44 -8.64 -19.29 -10.39
CA SER A 44 -10.06 -19.29 -10.05
C SER A 44 -10.32 -19.24 -8.54
N ALA A 45 -9.50 -19.93 -7.74
CA ALA A 45 -9.61 -19.87 -6.28
C ALA A 45 -9.28 -18.47 -5.74
N ARG A 46 -8.24 -17.82 -6.29
CA ARG A 46 -7.88 -16.45 -5.93
C ARG A 46 -8.96 -15.45 -6.35
N ALA A 47 -9.51 -15.61 -7.55
CA ALA A 47 -10.57 -14.76 -8.07
C ALA A 47 -11.82 -14.83 -7.18
N ARG A 48 -12.23 -16.03 -6.75
CA ARG A 48 -13.36 -16.22 -5.84
C ARG A 48 -13.19 -15.43 -4.53
N VAL A 49 -12.05 -15.53 -3.86
CA VAL A 49 -11.81 -14.79 -2.60
C VAL A 49 -11.93 -13.28 -2.79
N ILE A 50 -11.39 -12.75 -3.90
CA ILE A 50 -11.46 -11.31 -4.19
C ILE A 50 -12.88 -10.88 -4.57
N GLN A 51 -13.62 -11.71 -5.32
CA GLN A 51 -15.02 -11.45 -5.66
C GLN A 51 -15.90 -11.42 -4.40
N ASP A 52 -15.73 -12.41 -3.53
CA ASP A 52 -16.47 -12.49 -2.26
C ASP A 52 -16.20 -11.25 -1.41
N TRP A 53 -14.93 -10.85 -1.26
CA TRP A 53 -14.56 -9.61 -0.56
C TRP A 53 -15.16 -8.35 -1.22
N ASN A 54 -15.11 -8.26 -2.55
CA ASN A 54 -15.61 -7.09 -3.27
C ASN A 54 -17.14 -6.97 -3.21
N LYS A 55 -17.85 -8.10 -3.06
CA LYS A 55 -19.31 -8.16 -2.96
C LYS A 55 -19.81 -7.97 -1.53
N ASP A 56 -19.23 -8.70 -0.58
CA ASP A 56 -19.71 -8.78 0.80
C ASP A 56 -19.07 -7.72 1.70
N GLY A 57 -17.96 -7.13 1.26
CA GLY A 57 -17.16 -6.17 2.02
C GLY A 57 -16.32 -6.84 3.09
N GLY A 58 -15.74 -6.03 3.98
CA GLY A 58 -14.85 -6.49 5.04
C GLY A 58 -13.37 -6.24 4.75
N VAL A 59 -12.50 -7.07 5.32
CA VAL A 59 -11.05 -6.91 5.29
C VAL A 59 -10.42 -7.96 4.38
N LEU A 60 -9.67 -7.52 3.38
CA LEU A 60 -8.82 -8.38 2.56
C LEU A 60 -7.37 -8.30 3.05
N LEU A 61 -6.82 -9.43 3.47
CA LEU A 61 -5.40 -9.60 3.73
C LEU A 61 -4.72 -10.22 2.52
N ILE A 62 -3.72 -9.53 1.98
CA ILE A 62 -2.97 -9.94 0.80
C ILE A 62 -1.50 -9.56 0.94
N GLY A 63 -0.59 -10.46 0.54
CA GLY A 63 0.83 -10.15 0.50
C GLY A 63 1.19 -9.18 -0.63
N TYR A 64 2.20 -8.33 -0.42
CA TYR A 64 2.69 -7.37 -1.42
C TYR A 64 3.00 -8.00 -2.78
N GLU A 65 3.69 -9.15 -2.77
CA GLU A 65 4.06 -9.86 -4.00
C GLU A 65 2.84 -10.29 -4.81
N LEU A 66 1.87 -10.91 -4.13
CA LEU A 66 0.63 -11.36 -4.76
C LEU A 66 -0.19 -10.18 -5.27
N TYR A 67 -0.32 -9.12 -4.46
CA TYR A 67 -0.97 -7.89 -4.88
C TYR A 67 -0.34 -7.33 -6.17
N ARG A 68 1.00 -7.25 -6.24
CA ARG A 68 1.70 -6.77 -7.44
C ARG A 68 1.38 -7.60 -8.67
N GLN A 69 1.38 -8.92 -8.55
CA GLN A 69 1.12 -9.83 -9.66
C GLN A 69 -0.31 -9.68 -10.21
N LEU A 70 -1.27 -9.39 -9.34
CA LEU A 70 -2.69 -9.28 -9.68
C LEU A 70 -3.10 -7.87 -10.15
N SER A 71 -2.39 -6.83 -9.71
CA SER A 71 -2.71 -5.43 -10.01
C SER A 71 -2.02 -4.87 -11.25
N LEU A 72 -0.87 -5.42 -11.66
CA LEU A 72 -0.19 -4.95 -12.86
C LEU A 72 -0.77 -5.62 -14.11
N LYS A 73 -1.43 -4.83 -14.97
CA LYS A 73 -1.85 -5.31 -16.29
C LYS A 73 -0.63 -5.78 -17.07
N ARG A 74 -0.61 -7.06 -17.45
CA ARG A 74 0.40 -7.57 -18.38
C ARG A 74 0.21 -6.84 -19.72
N SER A 75 1.23 -6.11 -20.16
CA SER A 75 1.31 -5.64 -21.53
C SER A 75 1.22 -6.86 -22.44
N SER A 76 0.13 -6.96 -23.19
CA SER A 76 -0.03 -7.96 -24.24
C SER A 76 0.95 -7.59 -25.35
N LYS A 77 2.21 -8.00 -25.21
CA LYS A 77 3.13 -7.98 -26.35
C LYS A 77 2.56 -8.94 -27.38
N VAL A 78 1.96 -8.33 -28.39
CA VAL A 78 1.39 -8.88 -29.61
C VAL A 78 2.31 -9.97 -30.17
N LYS A 79 2.03 -11.24 -29.86
CA LYS A 79 2.43 -12.37 -30.72
C LYS A 79 1.40 -12.50 -31.84
N LYS A 80 1.30 -11.51 -32.74
CA LYS A 80 0.66 -11.71 -34.05
C LYS A 80 1.69 -12.40 -34.95
N SER A 81 1.88 -13.69 -34.75
CA SER A 81 2.40 -14.58 -35.79
C SER A 81 1.18 -15.27 -36.39
N ARG A 82 0.70 -14.78 -37.54
CA ARG A 82 -0.30 -15.48 -38.36
C ARG A 82 0.25 -16.85 -38.73
N ARG A 83 -0.23 -17.92 -38.08
CA ARG A 83 -0.10 -19.29 -38.59
C ARG A 83 -1.44 -20.01 -38.40
N SER A 84 -1.71 -20.88 -39.36
CA SER A 84 -2.97 -21.58 -39.65
C SER A 84 -3.52 -22.37 -38.45
N ARG A 85 -4.78 -22.07 -38.07
CA ARG A 85 -5.51 -22.66 -36.93
C ARG A 85 -5.51 -24.18 -36.96
N LYS A 86 -4.86 -24.81 -35.98
CA LYS A 86 -5.02 -26.24 -35.64
C LYS A 86 -6.04 -26.43 -34.50
N PRO A 87 -6.67 -27.60 -34.34
CA PRO A 87 -7.64 -27.87 -33.26
C PRO A 87 -7.06 -27.74 -31.84
N ASP A 88 -5.76 -27.97 -31.68
CA ASP A 88 -5.02 -27.80 -30.42
C ASP A 88 -4.92 -26.32 -30.02
N GLU A 89 -4.76 -25.43 -31.02
CA GLU A 89 -4.69 -23.97 -30.80
C GLU A 89 -6.04 -23.38 -30.37
N THR A 90 -7.18 -24.00 -30.69
CA THR A 90 -8.49 -23.49 -30.27
C THR A 90 -8.75 -23.67 -28.77
N ILE A 91 -8.26 -24.75 -28.16
CA ILE A 91 -8.43 -25.01 -26.72
C ILE A 91 -7.53 -24.08 -25.90
N GLU A 92 -6.27 -23.91 -26.32
CA GLU A 92 -5.33 -22.98 -25.66
C GLU A 92 -5.83 -21.53 -25.69
N VAL A 93 -6.45 -21.10 -26.80
CA VAL A 93 -7.01 -19.74 -26.94
C VAL A 93 -8.19 -19.50 -25.98
N GLU A 94 -9.05 -20.49 -25.75
CA GLU A 94 -10.17 -20.36 -24.82
C GLU A 94 -9.73 -20.33 -23.35
N GLU A 95 -8.72 -21.10 -22.97
CA GLU A 95 -8.14 -21.06 -21.62
C GLU A 95 -7.42 -19.74 -21.34
N ASP A 96 -6.69 -19.20 -22.33
CA ASP A 96 -6.06 -17.89 -22.24
C ASP A 96 -7.10 -16.76 -22.10
N GLU A 97 -8.22 -16.82 -22.83
CA GLU A 97 -9.30 -15.83 -22.71
C GLU A 97 -9.98 -15.86 -21.34
N LYS A 98 -10.31 -17.05 -20.82
CA LYS A 98 -10.89 -17.20 -19.46
C LYS A 98 -9.93 -16.68 -18.39
N THR A 99 -8.64 -16.99 -18.50
CA THR A 99 -7.62 -16.55 -17.54
C THR A 99 -7.47 -15.03 -17.55
N LYS A 100 -7.51 -14.41 -18.74
CA LYS A 100 -7.48 -12.96 -18.90
C LYS A 100 -8.71 -12.28 -18.30
N ALA A 101 -9.90 -12.83 -18.54
CA ALA A 101 -11.14 -12.31 -17.97
C ALA A 101 -11.10 -12.28 -16.42
N LEU A 102 -10.63 -13.36 -15.80
CA LEU A 102 -10.44 -13.43 -14.35
C LEU A 102 -9.44 -12.37 -13.83
N LEU A 103 -8.33 -12.17 -14.53
CA LEU A 103 -7.34 -11.15 -14.17
C LEU A 103 -7.90 -9.73 -14.27
N ASP A 104 -8.65 -9.44 -15.33
CA ASP A 104 -9.28 -8.13 -15.53
C ASP A 104 -10.31 -7.82 -14.43
N GLU A 105 -11.05 -8.84 -13.99
CA GLU A 105 -12.00 -8.72 -12.89
C GLU A 105 -11.33 -8.51 -11.54
N MET A 106 -10.31 -9.32 -11.21
CA MET A 106 -9.51 -9.14 -9.98
C MET A 106 -8.85 -7.77 -9.94
N HIS A 107 -8.32 -7.30 -11.08
CA HIS A 107 -7.76 -5.97 -11.21
C HIS A 107 -8.82 -4.89 -10.94
N ALA A 108 -10.03 -5.02 -11.47
CA ALA A 108 -11.11 -4.07 -11.23
C ALA A 108 -11.44 -3.98 -9.73
N ALA A 109 -11.59 -5.11 -9.04
CA ALA A 109 -11.84 -5.15 -7.60
C ALA A 109 -10.70 -4.51 -6.79
N LEU A 110 -9.44 -4.84 -7.10
CA LEU A 110 -8.27 -4.41 -6.33
C LEU A 110 -7.84 -2.97 -6.58
N VAL A 111 -7.99 -2.47 -7.81
CA VAL A 111 -7.35 -1.21 -8.26
C VAL A 111 -8.36 -0.09 -8.51
N LYS A 112 -9.47 -0.39 -9.22
CA LYS A 112 -10.45 0.62 -9.64
C LYS A 112 -11.84 -0.02 -9.80
N PRO A 113 -12.77 0.15 -8.83
CA PRO A 113 -12.82 1.24 -7.83
C PRO A 113 -11.81 1.16 -6.68
N GLY A 114 -11.32 -0.03 -6.33
CA GLY A 114 -10.36 -0.25 -5.24
C GLY A 114 -10.99 -0.17 -3.84
N PRO A 115 -10.21 -0.47 -2.79
CA PRO A 115 -10.68 -0.46 -1.39
C PRO A 115 -10.91 0.97 -0.84
N ASP A 116 -11.82 1.11 0.12
CA ASP A 116 -12.05 2.39 0.81
C ASP A 116 -10.88 2.84 1.70
N LEU A 117 -10.13 1.88 2.24
CA LEU A 117 -8.95 2.07 3.10
C LEU A 117 -7.88 1.06 2.72
N VAL A 118 -6.63 1.53 2.59
CA VAL A 118 -5.44 0.68 2.43
C VAL A 118 -4.57 0.84 3.66
N ILE A 119 -4.16 -0.28 4.25
CA ILE A 119 -3.15 -0.31 5.32
C ILE A 119 -1.96 -1.10 4.78
N CYS A 120 -0.80 -0.44 4.74
CA CYS A 120 0.46 -1.03 4.33
C CYS A 120 1.35 -1.20 5.56
N ASP A 121 1.59 -2.45 5.94
CA ASP A 121 2.56 -2.77 6.98
C ASP A 121 3.99 -2.77 6.42
N GLU A 122 4.98 -2.48 7.27
CA GLU A 122 6.39 -2.40 6.90
C GLU A 122 6.65 -1.42 5.74
N GLY A 123 6.32 -0.14 5.93
CA GLY A 123 6.41 0.93 4.94
C GLY A 123 7.75 1.06 4.21
N HIS A 124 8.85 0.55 4.78
CA HIS A 124 10.14 0.43 4.12
C HIS A 124 10.10 -0.42 2.83
N ARG A 125 9.05 -1.25 2.63
CA ARG A 125 8.79 -1.95 1.36
C ARG A 125 8.42 -1.00 0.21
N ILE A 126 7.96 0.22 0.52
CA ILE A 126 7.62 1.31 -0.40
C ILE A 126 8.78 2.32 -0.51
N LYS A 127 10.03 1.87 -0.37
CA LYS A 127 11.21 2.76 -0.39
C LYS A 127 11.54 3.39 -1.74
N ASN A 128 11.17 2.74 -2.84
CA ASN A 128 11.60 3.14 -4.17
C ASN A 128 10.39 3.32 -5.10
N SER A 129 10.18 4.54 -5.59
CA SER A 129 9.12 4.87 -6.55
C SER A 129 9.20 4.08 -7.87
N HIS A 130 10.37 3.61 -8.28
CA HIS A 130 10.57 2.78 -9.48
C HIS A 130 10.36 1.29 -9.22
N ALA A 131 10.30 0.86 -7.96
CA ALA A 131 10.01 -0.53 -7.68
C ALA A 131 8.62 -0.89 -8.22
N SER A 132 8.52 -2.03 -8.88
CA SER A 132 7.26 -2.53 -9.46
C SER A 132 6.14 -2.64 -8.42
N ILE A 133 6.50 -2.93 -7.16
CA ILE A 133 5.55 -2.92 -6.04
C ILE A 133 5.02 -1.51 -5.75
N SER A 134 5.87 -0.49 -5.70
CA SER A 134 5.45 0.89 -5.45
C SER A 134 4.57 1.41 -6.59
N GLN A 135 4.89 1.04 -7.83
CA GLN A 135 4.05 1.37 -8.98
C GLN A 135 2.67 0.70 -8.90
N ALA A 136 2.62 -0.57 -8.50
CA ALA A 136 1.37 -1.29 -8.27
C ALA A 136 0.54 -0.64 -7.16
N LEU A 137 1.14 -0.35 -6.00
CA LEU A 137 0.47 0.29 -4.87
C LEU A 137 -0.05 1.68 -5.22
N LYS A 138 0.71 2.48 -5.97
CA LYS A 138 0.28 3.81 -6.42
C LYS A 138 -0.94 3.77 -7.33
N GLN A 139 -1.18 2.68 -8.05
CA GLN A 139 -2.35 2.51 -8.91
C GLN A 139 -3.64 2.29 -8.12
N ILE A 140 -3.56 1.84 -6.86
CA ILE A 140 -4.74 1.60 -6.02
C ILE A 140 -5.54 2.89 -5.88
N ARG A 141 -6.79 2.91 -6.34
CA ARG A 141 -7.70 3.99 -6.03
C ARG A 141 -8.31 3.74 -4.65
N SER A 142 -8.04 4.64 -3.71
CA SER A 142 -8.56 4.56 -2.34
C SER A 142 -8.73 5.95 -1.74
N LYS A 143 -9.69 6.08 -0.81
CA LYS A 143 -9.97 7.35 -0.11
C LYS A 143 -8.99 7.59 1.04
N ARG A 144 -8.47 6.52 1.65
CA ARG A 144 -7.64 6.57 2.85
C ARG A 144 -6.48 5.59 2.74
N ARG A 145 -5.28 6.03 3.10
CA ARG A 145 -4.07 5.22 3.06
C ARG A 145 -3.31 5.40 4.37
N VAL A 146 -2.94 4.29 4.99
CA VAL A 146 -2.15 4.24 6.22
C VAL A 146 -0.91 3.41 5.94
N VAL A 147 0.24 3.88 6.38
CA VAL A 147 1.50 3.16 6.31
C VAL A 147 2.01 2.99 7.74
N LEU A 148 2.31 1.76 8.11
CA LEU A 148 2.91 1.40 9.39
C LEU A 148 4.39 1.10 9.16
N THR A 149 5.27 1.60 10.02
CA THR A 149 6.69 1.27 9.94
C THR A 149 7.35 1.36 11.31
N GLY A 150 8.13 0.32 11.67
CA GLY A 150 8.91 0.30 12.91
C GLY A 150 10.26 1.01 12.81
N TYR A 151 10.70 1.40 11.60
CA TYR A 151 11.98 2.08 11.42
C TYR A 151 11.78 3.59 11.48
N PRO A 152 12.55 4.31 12.33
CA PRO A 152 12.51 5.75 12.32
C PRO A 152 12.92 6.21 10.93
N LEU A 153 12.04 7.02 10.35
CA LEU A 153 12.07 7.64 9.03
C LEU A 153 13.27 8.60 8.79
N GLN A 154 14.38 8.42 9.51
CA GLN A 154 15.48 9.35 9.69
C GLN A 154 16.67 9.13 8.74
N ASN A 155 16.81 7.97 8.10
CA ASN A 155 18.04 7.63 7.36
C ASN A 155 17.98 7.86 5.84
N ASN A 156 16.80 8.08 5.25
CA ASN A 156 16.68 8.34 3.82
C ASN A 156 15.46 9.20 3.45
N LEU A 157 15.71 10.47 3.13
CA LEU A 157 14.66 11.43 2.76
C LEU A 157 13.90 11.04 1.49
N LEU A 158 14.49 10.26 0.58
CA LEU A 158 13.78 9.79 -0.61
C LEU A 158 12.78 8.68 -0.29
N GLU A 159 13.12 7.79 0.64
CA GLU A 159 12.17 6.78 1.13
C GLU A 159 11.01 7.47 1.85
N TYR A 160 11.34 8.51 2.61
CA TYR A 160 10.37 9.38 3.25
C TYR A 160 9.38 9.98 2.25
N TRP A 161 9.91 10.59 1.18
CA TRP A 161 9.09 11.14 0.11
C TRP A 161 8.24 10.06 -0.57
N CYS A 162 8.78 8.86 -0.82
CA CYS A 162 8.02 7.77 -1.43
C CYS A 162 6.82 7.33 -0.58
N MET A 163 6.99 7.22 0.75
CA MET A 163 5.91 6.89 1.67
C MET A 163 4.85 8.00 1.75
N VAL A 164 5.28 9.25 1.86
CA VAL A 164 4.35 10.39 1.90
C VAL A 164 3.59 10.53 0.59
N ASP A 165 4.25 10.38 -0.56
CA ASP A 165 3.60 10.42 -1.88
C ASP A 165 2.62 9.25 -2.07
N PHE A 166 2.90 8.09 -1.46
CA PHE A 166 1.92 7.01 -1.43
C PHE A 166 0.72 7.37 -0.56
N VAL A 167 0.90 7.89 0.66
CA VAL A 167 -0.22 8.23 1.55
C VAL A 167 -1.05 9.40 1.01
N ARG A 168 -0.36 10.47 0.58
CA ARG A 168 -0.94 11.71 0.09
C ARG A 168 -0.18 12.18 -1.16
N PRO A 169 -0.60 11.72 -2.36
CA PRO A 169 0.06 12.05 -3.61
C PRO A 169 0.23 13.55 -3.82
N ASN A 170 1.41 13.95 -4.33
CA ASN A 170 1.78 15.35 -4.60
C ASN A 170 1.84 16.30 -3.39
N TYR A 171 1.78 15.81 -2.14
CA TYR A 171 1.83 16.69 -0.96
C TYR A 171 3.15 17.45 -0.80
N LEU A 172 4.27 16.77 -1.08
CA LEU A 172 5.61 17.34 -1.02
C LEU A 172 6.13 17.78 -2.41
N GLY A 173 5.23 17.85 -3.39
CA GLY A 173 5.57 18.06 -4.80
C GLY A 173 6.17 16.82 -5.47
N THR A 174 6.67 17.03 -6.68
CA THR A 174 7.38 16.02 -7.48
C THR A 174 8.68 15.59 -6.81
N LYS A 175 9.21 14.43 -7.21
CA LYS A 175 10.50 13.93 -6.72
C LYS A 175 11.60 14.99 -6.86
N THR A 176 11.68 15.62 -8.04
CA THR A 176 12.68 16.64 -8.35
C THR A 176 12.55 17.86 -7.45
N GLU A 177 11.33 18.36 -7.23
CA GLU A 177 11.09 19.49 -6.34
C GLU A 177 11.49 19.15 -4.90
N PHE A 178 11.11 17.97 -4.42
CA PHE A 178 11.50 17.48 -3.10
C PHE A 178 13.02 17.36 -2.94
N CYS A 179 13.71 16.78 -3.94
CA CYS A 179 15.17 16.68 -3.94
C CYS A 179 15.84 18.05 -3.82
N ASN A 180 15.32 19.03 -4.57
CA ASN A 180 15.89 20.37 -4.63
C ASN A 180 15.60 21.18 -3.37
N MET A 181 14.40 21.02 -2.79
CA MET A 181 13.93 21.80 -1.66
C MET A 181 14.39 21.25 -0.31
N PHE A 182 14.49 19.93 -0.17
CA PHE A 182 14.77 19.27 1.11
C PHE A 182 15.98 18.35 1.05
N GLU A 183 15.99 17.35 0.17
CA GLU A 183 17.02 16.29 0.20
C GLU A 183 18.44 16.85 0.07
N ARG A 184 18.75 17.52 -1.03
CA ARG A 184 20.10 18.01 -1.33
C ARG A 184 20.56 19.06 -0.31
N PRO A 185 19.76 20.08 0.07
CA PRO A 185 20.17 21.01 1.12
C PRO A 185 20.41 20.36 2.47
N ILE A 186 19.62 19.34 2.84
CA ILE A 186 19.79 18.65 4.12
C ILE A 186 21.04 17.78 4.10
N GLN A 187 21.24 16.98 3.04
CA GLN A 187 22.45 16.17 2.87
C GLN A 187 23.70 17.05 2.84
N ASN A 188 23.66 18.17 2.10
CA ASN A 188 24.81 19.07 2.00
C ASN A 188 25.25 19.63 3.35
N GLY A 189 24.32 20.00 4.24
CA GLY A 189 24.67 20.50 5.57
C GLY A 189 25.08 19.43 6.60
N GLN A 190 25.00 18.13 6.24
CA GLN A 190 25.49 17.02 7.05
C GLN A 190 26.93 16.63 6.69
N CYS A 191 27.47 17.12 5.58
CA CYS A 191 28.82 16.84 5.13
C CYS A 191 29.86 17.47 6.08
N ILE A 192 31.03 16.83 6.23
CA ILE A 192 32.08 17.30 7.16
C ILE A 192 32.63 18.67 6.74
N ASP A 193 32.64 18.95 5.44
CA ASP A 193 33.10 20.18 4.79
C ASP A 193 32.00 21.24 4.63
N SER A 194 30.84 21.05 5.25
CA SER A 194 29.71 22.00 5.20
C SER A 194 30.12 23.39 5.69
N THR A 195 29.73 24.42 4.96
CA THR A 195 29.89 25.81 5.43
C THR A 195 28.88 26.12 6.55
N PRO A 196 29.11 27.16 7.37
CA PRO A 196 28.11 27.62 8.34
C PRO A 196 26.76 27.97 7.68
N GLN A 197 26.77 28.43 6.43
CA GLN A 197 25.58 28.70 5.62
C GLN A 197 24.81 27.41 5.31
N ASP A 198 25.50 26.34 4.91
CA ASP A 198 24.90 25.04 4.60
C ASP A 198 24.24 24.43 5.82
N ILE A 199 24.91 24.48 6.97
CA ILE A 199 24.36 23.98 8.25
C ILE A 199 23.09 24.74 8.64
N ARG A 200 23.07 26.07 8.46
CA ARG A 200 21.86 26.88 8.72
C ARG A 200 20.72 26.51 7.77
N LEU A 201 21.02 26.36 6.48
CA LEU A 201 20.02 26.00 5.47
C LEU A 201 19.45 24.60 5.73
N MET A 202 20.30 23.62 6.03
CA MET A 202 19.88 22.27 6.43
C MET A 202 18.92 22.33 7.61
N ARG A 203 19.29 23.00 8.71
CA ARG A 203 18.44 23.10 9.91
C ARG A 203 17.08 23.72 9.59
N TYR A 204 17.07 24.78 8.79
CA TYR A 204 15.83 25.42 8.35
C TYR A 204 14.97 24.48 7.50
N ARG A 205 15.54 23.82 6.48
CA ARG A 205 14.80 22.89 5.61
C ARG A 205 14.29 21.66 6.36
N ALA A 206 15.08 21.12 7.28
CA ALA A 206 14.66 20.01 8.14
C ALA A 206 13.50 20.40 9.05
N HIS A 207 13.55 21.61 9.63
CA HIS A 207 12.46 22.14 10.45
C HIS A 207 11.17 22.33 9.64
N VAL A 208 11.25 22.99 8.47
CA VAL A 208 10.10 23.17 7.58
C VAL A 208 9.52 21.82 7.16
N LEU A 209 10.36 20.85 6.81
CA LEU A 209 9.90 19.52 6.45
C LEU A 209 9.13 18.89 7.62
N HIS A 210 9.71 18.87 8.83
CA HIS A 210 9.06 18.32 10.02
C HIS A 210 7.69 18.95 10.28
N SER A 211 7.59 20.28 10.26
CA SER A 211 6.33 21.01 10.48
C SER A 211 5.26 20.69 9.44
N LEU A 212 5.64 20.41 8.18
CA LEU A 212 4.69 19.98 7.15
C LEU A 212 4.09 18.61 7.44
N LEU A 213 4.76 17.77 8.22
CA LEU A 213 4.43 16.35 8.39
C LEU A 213 3.75 16.04 9.72
N GLU A 214 3.91 16.94 10.69
CA GLU A 214 3.36 16.86 12.04
C GLU A 214 1.85 16.54 12.07
N GLY A 215 1.09 17.04 11.09
CA GLY A 215 -0.37 16.85 11.05
C GLY A 215 -0.86 15.44 10.67
N PHE A 216 -0.01 14.56 10.13
CA PHE A 216 -0.45 13.21 9.71
C PHE A 216 0.60 12.11 9.92
N VAL A 217 1.74 12.44 10.51
CA VAL A 217 2.76 11.48 10.91
C VAL A 217 2.76 11.40 12.41
N GLN A 218 2.31 10.26 12.93
CA GLN A 218 2.26 9.98 14.36
C GLN A 218 3.53 9.20 14.74
N ARG A 219 4.27 9.70 15.74
CA ARG A 219 5.47 9.07 16.29
C ARG A 219 5.44 9.18 17.80
#